data_AF-A0AAN6ZWM7-F1
#
_entry.id   AF-A0AAN6ZWM7-F1
#
_cell.length_a   1.000
_cell.length_b   1.000
_cell.length_c   1.000
_cell.angle_alpha   90.00
_cell.angle_beta   90.00
_cell.angle_gamma   90.00
#
_symmetry.space_group_name_H-M   'P 1'
#
loop_
_entity.id
_entity.type
_entity.pdbx_description
1 polymer ?
#
loop_
_entity_poly.entity_id
_entity_poly.type
_entity_poly.pdbx_seq_one_letter_code
_entity_poly.pdbx_strand_id
1 'polypeptide(L)'
;MVKKLRCSFEECRLPVQRIVGDCTFCDGHFCSNHRLLEDHQCQNLEDVSGYPTPSQWWLVGLSGVLPEDMLADLLSQCKKAAFEQNAMQLNKERTQVIKTA
;
A
#
# COMPACT_ATOMS: atom_id res chain seq x y z
N MET A 1 -23.27 25.98 -32.20
CA MET A 1 -22.08 26.27 -31.37
C MET A 1 -22.00 25.24 -30.25
N VAL A 2 -20.95 24.42 -30.20
CA VAL A 2 -20.75 23.46 -29.10
C VAL A 2 -20.20 24.24 -27.89
N LYS A 3 -20.93 24.26 -26.77
CA LYS A 3 -20.44 24.89 -25.53
C LYS A 3 -19.22 24.09 -25.05
N LYS A 4 -18.07 24.77 -24.90
CA LYS A 4 -16.86 24.14 -24.34
C LYS A 4 -17.11 23.83 -22.87
N LEU A 5 -17.09 22.54 -22.53
CA LEU A 5 -17.27 22.06 -21.17
C LEU A 5 -16.16 22.61 -20.24
N ARG A 6 -16.51 22.86 -18.98
CA ARG A 6 -15.62 23.43 -17.95
C ARG A 6 -15.40 22.42 -16.82
N CYS A 7 -14.25 22.55 -16.16
CA CYS A 7 -13.90 21.74 -15.01
C CYS A 7 -15.01 21.78 -13.95
N SER A 8 -15.33 20.63 -13.37
CA SER A 8 -16.31 20.47 -12.30
C SER A 8 -15.76 20.78 -10.90
N PHE A 9 -14.45 20.99 -10.76
CA PHE A 9 -13.81 21.29 -9.47
C PHE A 9 -14.10 22.72 -9.00
N GLU A 10 -14.26 22.91 -7.69
CA GLU A 10 -14.58 24.21 -7.10
C GLU A 10 -13.55 25.27 -7.51
N GLU A 11 -14.05 26.46 -7.84
CA GLU A 11 -13.25 27.61 -8.29
C GLU A 11 -12.42 27.39 -9.58
N CYS A 12 -12.48 26.22 -10.23
CA CYS A 12 -11.76 25.96 -11.47
C CYS A 12 -12.59 26.33 -12.71
N ARG A 13 -12.08 27.25 -13.53
CA ARG A 13 -12.74 27.66 -14.79
C ARG A 13 -12.04 27.17 -16.05
N LEU A 14 -11.06 26.27 -15.89
CA LEU A 14 -10.29 25.73 -16.99
C LEU A 14 -11.15 24.81 -17.88
N PRO A 15 -10.82 24.71 -19.18
CA PRO A 15 -11.51 23.79 -20.06
C PRO A 15 -11.26 22.34 -19.64
N VAL A 16 -12.26 21.48 -19.83
CA VAL A 16 -12.14 20.04 -19.60
C VAL A 16 -11.13 19.42 -20.56
N GLN A 17 -10.32 18.50 -20.05
CA GLN A 17 -9.40 17.72 -20.85
C GLN A 17 -10.18 16.68 -21.66
N ARG A 18 -10.03 16.66 -22.99
CA ARG A 18 -10.74 15.69 -23.83
C ARG A 18 -10.30 14.26 -23.50
N ILE A 19 -11.25 13.33 -23.43
CA ILE A 19 -11.06 11.89 -23.20
C ILE A 19 -10.60 11.54 -21.77
N VAL A 20 -9.60 12.23 -21.24
CA VAL A 20 -8.98 11.91 -19.95
C VAL A 20 -9.53 12.77 -18.80
N GLY A 21 -10.38 13.76 -19.10
CA GLY A 21 -10.99 14.62 -18.09
C GLY A 21 -12.21 14.00 -17.41
N ASP A 22 -12.78 12.93 -17.96
CA ASP A 22 -14.05 12.38 -17.48
C ASP A 22 -13.77 11.34 -16.38
N CYS A 23 -14.28 11.59 -15.16
CA CYS A 23 -14.09 10.70 -14.02
C CYS A 23 -15.24 9.68 -13.97
N THR A 24 -14.93 8.40 -14.15
CA THR A 24 -15.92 7.30 -14.14
C THR A 24 -16.47 6.98 -12.74
N PHE A 25 -15.90 7.58 -11.70
CA PHE A 25 -16.32 7.33 -10.32
C PHE A 25 -17.38 8.32 -9.86
N CYS A 26 -17.24 9.60 -10.20
CA CYS A 26 -18.14 10.67 -9.76
C CYS A 26 -18.89 11.35 -10.92
N ASP A 27 -18.73 10.86 -12.16
CA ASP A 27 -19.28 11.43 -13.40
C ASP A 27 -18.91 12.92 -13.64
N GLY A 28 -17.88 13.40 -12.94
CA GLY A 28 -17.34 14.77 -13.06
C GLY A 28 -16.39 14.93 -14.26
N HIS A 29 -16.25 16.15 -14.75
CA HIS A 29 -15.42 16.47 -15.91
C HIS A 29 -14.33 17.48 -15.53
N PHE A 30 -13.06 17.14 -15.74
CA PHE A 30 -11.94 17.85 -15.13
C PHE A 30 -10.89 18.33 -16.15
N CYS A 31 -10.18 19.40 -15.79
CA CYS A 31 -9.05 19.92 -16.57
C CYS A 31 -7.78 19.11 -16.30
N SER A 32 -6.68 19.40 -17.01
CA SER A 32 -5.40 18.70 -16.84
C SER A 32 -4.88 18.70 -15.40
N ASN A 33 -5.16 19.74 -14.61
CA ASN A 33 -4.69 19.89 -13.23
C ASN A 33 -5.59 19.18 -12.20
N HIS A 34 -6.80 18.78 -12.57
CA HIS A 34 -7.78 18.17 -11.66
C HIS A 34 -8.27 16.81 -12.15
N ARG A 35 -7.60 16.20 -13.14
CA ARG A 35 -8.05 14.95 -13.77
C ARG A 35 -7.83 13.71 -12.91
N LEU A 36 -6.91 13.77 -11.94
CA LEU A 36 -6.64 12.66 -11.03
C LEU A 36 -7.65 12.69 -9.88
N LEU A 37 -7.97 11.51 -9.33
CA LEU A 37 -8.96 11.38 -8.25
C LEU A 37 -8.55 12.18 -7.00
N GLU A 38 -7.24 12.20 -6.70
CA GLU A 38 -6.65 12.98 -5.62
C GLU A 38 -6.77 14.49 -5.85
N ASP A 39 -6.57 14.97 -7.08
CA ASP A 39 -6.53 16.40 -7.39
C ASP A 39 -7.90 17.07 -7.26
N HIS A 40 -8.97 16.36 -7.68
CA HIS A 40 -10.34 16.87 -7.54
C HIS A 40 -11.05 16.39 -6.27
N GLN A 41 -10.34 15.71 -5.37
CA GLN A 41 -10.90 15.16 -4.13
C GLN A 41 -12.16 14.32 -4.40
N CYS A 42 -12.01 13.29 -5.25
CA CYS A 42 -13.13 12.44 -5.66
C CYS A 42 -13.87 11.88 -4.44
N GLN A 43 -15.18 12.14 -4.36
CA GLN A 43 -16.03 11.66 -3.25
C GLN A 43 -16.10 10.14 -3.16
N ASN A 44 -15.82 9.45 -4.27
CA ASN A 44 -15.85 7.99 -4.39
C ASN A 44 -14.43 7.39 -4.43
N LEU A 45 -13.40 8.17 -4.05
CA LEU A 45 -12.08 7.61 -3.80
C LEU A 45 -12.15 6.82 -2.49
N GLU A 46 -12.38 5.51 -2.61
CA GLU A 46 -12.27 4.60 -1.47
C GLU A 46 -10.86 4.68 -0.89
N ASP A 47 -10.77 4.91 0.42
CA ASP A 47 -9.51 5.02 1.12
C ASP A 47 -8.84 3.64 1.21
N VAL A 48 -8.04 3.29 0.21
CA VAL A 48 -7.18 2.10 0.25
C VAL A 48 -6.02 2.25 1.27
N SER A 49 -5.90 3.39 1.97
CA SER A 49 -4.97 3.52 3.10
C SER A 49 -5.44 2.74 4.35
N GLY A 50 -6.66 2.19 4.32
CA GLY A 50 -7.17 1.28 5.34
C GLY A 50 -6.63 -0.16 5.32
N TYR A 51 -5.63 -0.49 4.49
CA TYR A 51 -4.92 -1.77 4.62
C TYR A 51 -3.84 -1.68 5.71
N PRO A 52 -3.65 -2.75 6.49
CA PRO A 52 -2.81 -2.70 7.66
C PRO A 52 -1.40 -2.33 7.23
N THR A 53 -0.76 -1.55 8.10
CA THR A 53 0.63 -1.11 8.06
C THR A 53 1.56 -2.01 7.22
N PRO A 54 2.58 -1.46 6.51
CA PRO A 54 3.52 -2.21 5.66
C PRO A 54 4.12 -3.50 6.25
N SER A 55 4.06 -3.69 7.58
CA SER A 55 4.43 -4.91 8.30
C SER A 55 3.49 -6.12 8.11
N GLN A 56 2.33 -5.99 7.46
CA GLN A 56 1.30 -7.05 7.40
C GLN A 56 0.84 -7.44 5.99
N TRP A 57 1.55 -7.01 4.95
CA TRP A 57 1.23 -7.36 3.55
C TRP A 57 1.15 -8.89 3.28
N TRP A 58 1.86 -9.69 4.08
CA TRP A 58 1.85 -11.16 4.02
C TRP A 58 0.58 -11.81 4.58
N LEU A 59 -0.34 -11.05 5.18
CA LEU A 59 -1.61 -11.55 5.72
C LEU A 59 -2.79 -11.42 4.73
N VAL A 60 -2.60 -10.74 3.60
CA VAL A 60 -3.63 -10.63 2.56
C VAL A 60 -3.91 -12.02 1.99
N GLY A 61 -5.12 -12.54 2.22
CA GLY A 61 -5.54 -13.90 1.82
C GLY A 61 -5.46 -14.98 2.91
N LEU A 62 -4.96 -14.65 4.11
CA LEU A 62 -4.95 -15.55 5.28
C LEU A 62 -6.09 -15.29 6.27
N SER A 63 -6.84 -14.19 6.09
CA SER A 63 -8.01 -13.88 6.91
C SER A 63 -9.11 -14.91 6.65
N GLY A 64 -9.27 -15.85 7.58
CA GLY A 64 -10.37 -16.82 7.60
C GLY A 64 -9.99 -18.30 7.63
N VAL A 65 -8.71 -18.68 7.60
CA VAL A 65 -8.32 -20.10 7.56
C VAL A 65 -7.92 -20.68 8.92
N LEU A 66 -7.56 -19.87 9.92
CA LEU A 66 -7.21 -20.34 11.26
C LEU A 66 -7.62 -19.32 12.35
N PRO A 67 -8.01 -19.77 13.55
CA PRO A 67 -8.19 -18.89 14.71
C PRO A 67 -6.90 -18.08 14.97
N GLU A 68 -7.03 -16.79 15.26
CA GLU A 68 -5.91 -15.84 15.44
C GLU A 68 -4.85 -16.36 16.42
N ASP A 69 -5.29 -17.09 17.45
CA ASP A 69 -4.48 -17.65 18.53
C ASP A 69 -3.47 -18.70 18.01
N MET A 70 -3.87 -19.53 17.04
CA MET A 70 -3.01 -20.59 16.49
C MET A 70 -1.97 -20.04 15.50
N LEU A 71 -2.29 -18.94 14.81
CA LEU A 71 -1.36 -18.29 13.89
C LEU A 71 -0.24 -17.57 14.64
N ALA A 72 -0.57 -16.90 15.75
CA ALA A 72 0.42 -16.24 16.59
C ALA A 72 1.44 -17.23 17.16
N ASP A 73 0.98 -18.38 17.64
CA ASP A 73 1.84 -19.43 18.19
C ASP A 73 2.71 -20.10 17.11
N LEU A 74 2.15 -20.38 15.94
CA LEU A 74 2.89 -20.99 14.84
C LEU A 74 3.97 -20.03 14.29
N LEU A 75 3.63 -18.75 14.14
CA LEU A 75 4.57 -17.73 13.70
C LEU A 75 5.69 -17.53 14.72
N SER A 76 5.35 -17.54 16.02
CA SER A 76 6.32 -17.46 17.12
C SER A 76 7.28 -18.65 17.14
N GLN A 77 6.77 -19.87 16.98
CA GLN A 77 7.58 -21.10 16.93
C GLN A 77 8.51 -21.13 15.71
N CYS A 78 7.99 -20.82 14.52
CA CYS A 78 8.78 -20.79 13.28
C CYS A 78 9.88 -19.72 13.35
N LYS A 79 9.54 -18.53 13.84
CA LYS A 79 10.49 -17.42 14.03
C LYS A 79 11.60 -17.82 15.00
N LYS A 80 11.26 -18.42 16.16
CA LYS A 80 12.24 -18.87 17.15
C LYS A 80 13.19 -19.92 16.58
N ALA A 81 12.66 -20.92 15.88
CA ALA A 81 13.47 -21.98 15.27
C ALA A 81 14.46 -21.43 14.23
N ALA A 82 14.01 -20.49 13.39
CA ALA A 82 14.88 -19.84 12.41
C ALA A 82 16.01 -19.02 13.08
N PHE A 83 15.70 -18.27 14.14
CA PHE A 83 16.72 -17.51 14.88
C PHE A 83 17.78 -18.43 15.51
N GLU A 84 17.37 -19.56 16.07
CA GLU A 84 18.28 -20.51 16.70
C GLU A 84 19.20 -21.17 15.66
N GLN A 85 18.67 -21.55 14.49
CA GLN A 85 19.48 -22.07 13.38
C GLN A 85 20.50 -21.05 12.86
N ASN A 86 20.06 -19.81 12.66
CA ASN A 86 20.95 -18.72 12.24
C ASN A 86 22.04 -18.46 13.29
N ALA A 87 21.70 -18.48 14.58
CA ALA A 87 22.67 -18.32 15.66
C ALA A 87 23.70 -19.46 15.69
N MET A 88 23.28 -20.71 15.50
CA MET A 88 24.18 -21.86 15.38
C MET A 88 25.13 -21.71 14.19
N GLN A 89 24.61 -21.30 13.03
CA GLN A 89 25.42 -21.09 11.83
C GLN A 89 26.44 -19.96 12.03
N LEU A 90 26.02 -18.82 12.60
CA LEU A 90 26.91 -17.69 12.85
C LEU A 90 28.02 -18.04 13.83
N ASN A 91 27.70 -18.83 14.87
CA ASN A 91 28.69 -19.33 15.81
C ASN A 91 29.67 -20.32 15.16
N LYS A 92 29.17 -21.17 14.26
CA LYS A 92 30.00 -22.10 13.48
C LYS A 92 30.95 -21.37 12.53
N GLU A 93 30.48 -20.30 11.92
CA GLU A 93 31.24 -19.46 10.99
C GLU A 93 32.08 -18.39 11.70
N ARG A 94 31.98 -18.27 13.03
CA ARG A 94 32.64 -17.23 13.81
C ARG A 94 34.17 -17.40 13.78
N THR A 95 34.84 -16.58 13.01
CA THR A 95 36.31 -16.44 13.06
C THR A 95 36.74 -15.74 14.35
N GLN A 96 37.70 -16.31 15.08
CA GLN A 96 38.27 -15.68 16.27
C GLN A 96 39.55 -14.91 15.92
N VAL A 97 39.71 -13.73 16.51
CA VAL A 97 40.94 -12.95 16.38
C VAL A 97 42.03 -13.61 17.22
N ILE A 98 43.08 -14.12 16.59
CA ILE A 98 44.27 -14.61 17.28
C ILE A 98 45.03 -13.39 17.80
N LYS A 99 45.08 -13.23 19.12
CA LYS A 99 45.95 -12.23 19.76
C LYS A 99 47.32 -12.88 19.98
N THR A 100 48.31 -12.52 19.17
CA THR A 100 49.71 -12.86 19.43
C THR A 100 50.24 -11.97 20.55
N ALA A 101 50.83 -12.61 21.57
CA ALA A 101 51.43 -11.97 22.74
C ALA A 101 52.79 -11.33 22.42
#